data_AF-A0A093R4Q4-F1
#
_entry.id   AF-A0A093R4Q4-F1
#
_cell.length_a   1.000
_cell.length_b   1.000
_cell.length_c   1.000
_cell.angle_alpha   90.00
_cell.angle_beta   90.00
_cell.angle_gamma   90.00
#
_symmetry.space_group_name_H-M   'P 1'
#
loop_
_entity.id
_entity.type
_entity.pdbx_description
1 polymer ?
#
loop_
_entity_poly.entity_id
_entity_poly.type
_entity_poly.pdbx_seq_one_letter_code
_entity_poly.pdbx_strand_id
1 'polypeptide(L)'
;RWRLGRSLCQVWISFDVLCCTASIWNVTAIALDRYWSITRHLEYTLRIRRRISNIMIALTWALSAFISLAPLLFGWGETYSEDSEECQVSQEPSYTIFSTFGAFYLPLCVVLFVTTLLSFQRHLKIVSVTQKRVIQPISPPLERDVKEAAQQPQMVFTVRHATVTFQTDGDTWREQKEKKAALMVGILIGVFVLCWIPFFITELINPLCSCDIPPIWKSIFLWLGYSNSFFNPLIYTAFNKNYNNAFRNLFFRQ
;
A
#
# COMPACT_ATOMS: atom_id res chain seq x y z
N ARG A 1 21.36 -26.59 -10.24
CA ARG A 1 22.81 -26.72 -10.00
C ARG A 1 23.49 -25.41 -10.35
N TRP A 2 24.36 -24.94 -9.47
CA TRP A 2 25.07 -23.67 -9.53
C TRP A 2 26.57 -23.94 -9.71
N ARG A 3 27.13 -23.52 -10.86
CA ARG A 3 28.54 -23.79 -11.22
C ARG A 3 29.47 -22.59 -11.11
N LEU A 4 28.95 -21.43 -10.70
CA LEU A 4 29.69 -20.18 -10.66
C LEU A 4 30.51 -20.02 -9.36
N GLY A 5 30.52 -21.04 -8.50
CA GLY A 5 31.25 -21.05 -7.24
C GLY A 5 30.55 -20.31 -6.10
N ARG A 6 31.08 -20.48 -4.89
CA ARG A 6 30.50 -20.02 -3.62
C ARG A 6 30.39 -18.49 -3.52
N SER A 7 31.41 -17.76 -3.94
CA SER A 7 31.44 -16.29 -3.86
C SER A 7 30.34 -15.64 -4.71
N LEU A 8 30.16 -16.10 -5.95
CA LEU A 8 29.11 -15.60 -6.83
C LEU A 8 27.72 -16.00 -6.34
N CYS A 9 27.55 -17.18 -5.73
CA CYS A 9 26.29 -17.56 -5.10
C CYS A 9 25.92 -16.59 -3.98
N GLN A 10 26.89 -16.29 -3.11
CA GLN A 10 26.67 -15.39 -1.98
C GLN A 10 26.31 -13.96 -2.43
N VAL A 11 27.04 -13.42 -3.41
CA VAL A 11 26.72 -12.11 -4.00
C VAL A 11 25.33 -12.11 -4.65
N TRP A 12 24.99 -13.18 -5.38
CA TRP A 12 23.68 -13.33 -6.01
C TRP A 12 22.55 -13.33 -4.98
N ILE A 13 22.64 -14.17 -3.95
CA ILE A 13 21.62 -14.27 -2.91
C ILE A 13 21.50 -12.98 -2.10
N SER A 14 22.62 -12.36 -1.72
CA SER A 14 22.58 -11.07 -1.01
C SER A 14 21.91 -9.99 -1.85
N PHE A 15 22.23 -9.91 -3.15
CA PHE A 15 21.60 -8.94 -4.05
C PHE A 15 20.11 -9.22 -4.26
N ASP A 16 19.74 -10.49 -4.45
CA ASP A 16 18.34 -10.90 -4.60
C ASP A 16 17.51 -10.54 -3.37
N VAL A 17 17.97 -10.91 -2.18
CA VAL A 17 17.31 -10.57 -0.91
C VAL A 17 17.21 -9.05 -0.73
N LEU A 18 18.27 -8.31 -1.05
CA LEU A 18 18.30 -6.85 -0.94
C LEU A 18 17.27 -6.20 -1.87
N CYS A 19 17.24 -6.57 -3.15
CA CYS A 19 16.33 -5.99 -4.13
C CYS A 19 14.86 -6.36 -3.86
N CYS A 20 14.60 -7.60 -3.47
CA CYS A 20 13.25 -8.07 -3.12
C CYS A 20 12.72 -7.34 -1.90
N THR A 21 13.54 -7.27 -0.83
CA THR A 21 13.21 -6.54 0.39
C THR A 21 12.97 -5.06 0.10
N ALA A 22 13.84 -4.43 -0.70
CA ALA A 22 13.69 -3.03 -1.08
C ALA A 22 12.40 -2.80 -1.88
N SER A 23 12.03 -3.71 -2.78
CA SER A 23 10.78 -3.61 -3.53
C SER A 23 9.56 -3.69 -2.61
N ILE A 24 9.53 -4.63 -1.65
CA ILE A 24 8.44 -4.79 -0.68
C ILE A 24 8.26 -3.51 0.15
N TRP A 25 9.35 -3.00 0.69
CA TRP A 25 9.36 -1.81 1.54
C TRP A 25 9.00 -0.54 0.76
N ASN A 26 9.39 -0.44 -0.52
CA ASN A 26 8.99 0.68 -1.37
C ASN A 26 7.48 0.70 -1.62
N VAL A 27 6.85 -0.45 -1.88
CA VAL A 27 5.38 -0.53 -2.04
C VAL A 27 4.68 -0.11 -0.75
N THR A 28 5.18 -0.57 0.40
CA THR A 28 4.69 -0.16 1.72
C THR A 28 4.84 1.34 1.94
N ALA A 29 5.98 1.91 1.53
CA ALA A 29 6.22 3.35 1.62
C ALA A 29 5.24 4.15 0.75
N ILE A 30 4.94 3.67 -0.46
CA ILE A 30 3.92 4.27 -1.33
C ILE A 30 2.54 4.21 -0.67
N ALA A 31 2.17 3.10 -0.05
CA ALA A 31 0.90 2.96 0.66
C ALA A 31 0.79 3.95 1.83
N LEU A 32 1.86 4.13 2.61
CA LEU A 32 1.94 5.08 3.72
C LEU A 32 1.90 6.54 3.27
N ASP A 33 2.65 6.92 2.23
CA ASP A 33 2.59 8.26 1.61
C ASP A 33 1.16 8.59 1.18
N ARG A 34 0.45 7.61 0.62
CA ARG A 34 -0.95 7.77 0.20
C ARG A 34 -1.90 7.87 1.38
N TYR A 35 -1.70 7.05 2.40
CA TYR A 35 -2.46 7.15 3.65
C TYR A 35 -2.38 8.54 4.27
N TRP A 36 -1.17 9.07 4.45
CA TRP A 36 -0.99 10.40 5.04
C TRP A 36 -1.52 11.51 4.14
N SER A 37 -1.34 11.40 2.82
CA SER A 37 -1.89 12.37 1.87
C SER A 37 -3.42 12.41 1.91
N ILE A 38 -4.10 11.28 2.12
CA ILE A 38 -5.58 11.21 2.15
C ILE A 38 -6.11 11.60 3.54
N THR A 39 -5.46 11.18 4.62
CA THR A 39 -5.94 11.42 5.99
C THR A 39 -5.62 12.81 6.51
N ARG A 40 -4.45 13.37 6.16
CA ARG A 40 -3.95 14.66 6.68
C ARG A 40 -3.84 15.72 5.58
N HIS A 41 -4.89 15.85 4.78
CA HIS A 41 -4.95 16.75 3.62
C HIS A 41 -4.54 18.23 3.90
N LEU A 42 -4.67 18.71 5.15
CA LEU A 42 -4.33 20.09 5.55
C LEU A 42 -2.90 20.28 6.08
N GLU A 43 -2.30 19.26 6.72
CA GLU A 43 -0.97 19.36 7.32
C GLU A 43 0.14 18.81 6.40
N TYR A 44 -0.24 17.95 5.45
CA TYR A 44 0.70 17.24 4.60
C TYR A 44 1.12 18.08 3.38
N THR A 45 1.90 19.14 3.63
CA THR A 45 2.45 20.03 2.59
C THR A 45 3.46 19.30 1.68
N LEU A 46 3.63 19.79 0.45
CA LEU A 46 4.58 19.22 -0.53
C LEU A 46 6.03 19.13 0.00
N ARG A 47 6.45 20.08 0.84
CA ARG A 47 7.79 20.09 1.45
C ARG A 47 7.95 18.96 2.46
N ILE A 48 6.96 18.76 3.33
CA ILE A 48 6.95 17.69 4.33
C ILE A 48 6.92 16.33 3.62
N ARG A 49 6.07 16.19 2.60
CA ARG A 49 6.00 15.01 1.75
C ARG A 49 7.35 14.61 1.16
N ARG A 50 8.09 15.56 0.58
CA ARG A 50 9.42 15.28 0.01
C ARG A 50 10.42 14.81 1.07
N ARG A 51 10.41 15.42 2.26
CA ARG A 51 11.28 15.00 3.37
C ARG A 51 10.94 13.59 3.84
N ILE A 52 9.67 13.31 4.09
CA ILE A 52 9.20 11.99 4.53
C ILE A 52 9.52 10.93 3.47
N SER A 53 9.24 11.20 2.19
CA SER A 53 9.56 10.27 1.10
C SER A 53 11.06 9.96 1.04
N ASN A 54 11.94 10.95 1.18
CA ASN A 54 13.39 10.72 1.20
C ASN A 54 13.82 9.87 2.40
N ILE A 55 13.25 10.12 3.59
CA ILE A 55 13.50 9.33 4.80
C ILE A 55 13.04 7.89 4.59
N MET A 56 11.83 7.68 4.06
CA MET A 56 11.28 6.34 3.81
C MET A 56 12.11 5.55 2.79
N ILE A 57 12.61 6.22 1.74
CA ILE A 57 13.53 5.59 0.77
C ILE A 57 14.83 5.21 1.47
N ALA A 58 15.44 6.10 2.24
CA ALA A 58 16.67 5.80 2.97
C ALA A 58 16.50 4.64 3.95
N LEU A 59 15.39 4.62 4.70
CA LEU A 59 15.04 3.53 5.61
C LEU A 59 14.82 2.20 4.86
N THR A 60 14.15 2.25 3.70
CA THR A 60 13.91 1.08 2.85
C THR A 60 15.23 0.42 2.46
N TRP A 61 16.18 1.19 1.93
CA TRP A 61 17.49 0.66 1.54
C TRP A 61 18.32 0.21 2.74
N ALA A 62 18.31 0.96 3.84
CA ALA A 62 19.04 0.60 5.05
C ALA A 62 18.54 -0.72 5.66
N LEU A 63 17.22 -0.90 5.79
CA LEU A 63 16.62 -2.14 6.30
C LEU A 63 16.88 -3.32 5.36
N SER A 64 16.80 -3.09 4.04
CA SER A 64 17.07 -4.14 3.05
C SER A 64 18.53 -4.58 3.07
N ALA A 65 19.46 -3.63 3.14
CA ALA A 65 20.88 -3.92 3.28
C ALA A 65 21.16 -4.69 4.57
N PHE A 66 20.56 -4.28 5.69
CA PHE A 66 20.71 -4.97 6.97
C PHE A 66 20.25 -6.43 6.91
N ILE A 67 19.06 -6.70 6.35
CA ILE A 67 18.54 -8.07 6.20
C ILE A 67 19.42 -8.90 5.25
N SER A 68 19.89 -8.32 4.14
CA SER A 68 20.73 -9.02 3.17
C SER A 68 22.13 -9.37 3.67
N LEU A 69 22.68 -8.55 4.58
CA LEU A 69 24.00 -8.73 5.18
C LEU A 69 23.93 -9.47 6.53
N ALA A 70 22.74 -9.70 7.08
CA ALA A 70 22.58 -10.39 8.37
C ALA A 70 23.30 -11.75 8.42
N PRO A 71 23.26 -12.62 7.38
CA PRO A 71 24.01 -13.87 7.40
C PRO A 71 25.52 -13.68 7.55
N LEU A 72 26.07 -12.65 6.92
CA LEU A 72 27.50 -12.29 6.98
C LEU A 72 27.90 -11.70 8.34
N LEU A 73 27.03 -10.89 8.94
CA LEU A 73 27.30 -10.20 10.20
C LEU A 73 27.15 -11.11 11.43
N PHE A 74 26.18 -12.02 11.40
CA PHE A 74 25.82 -12.87 12.55
C PHE A 74 26.24 -14.33 12.39
N GLY A 75 26.86 -14.70 11.27
CA GLY A 75 27.33 -16.07 11.01
C GLY A 75 26.20 -17.07 10.82
N TRP A 76 25.08 -16.66 10.22
CA TRP A 76 23.89 -17.51 10.05
C TRP A 76 24.01 -18.41 8.82
N GLY A 77 24.73 -19.51 8.98
CA GLY A 77 24.76 -20.65 8.06
C GLY A 77 25.35 -20.36 6.68
N GLU A 78 25.62 -21.42 5.94
CA GLU A 78 26.15 -21.34 4.58
C GLU A 78 25.01 -21.28 3.54
N THR A 79 25.12 -20.39 2.56
CA THR A 79 24.17 -20.26 1.43
C THR A 79 24.49 -21.22 0.28
N TYR A 80 25.61 -21.93 0.38
CA TYR A 80 26.11 -22.84 -0.64
C TYR A 80 26.34 -24.22 -0.03
N SER A 81 25.72 -25.25 -0.61
CA SER A 81 25.96 -26.64 -0.26
C SER A 81 26.87 -27.27 -1.32
N GLU A 82 28.08 -27.68 -0.92
CA GLU A 82 29.05 -28.34 -1.81
C GLU A 82 28.54 -29.67 -2.34
N ASP A 83 27.77 -30.43 -1.54
CA ASP A 83 27.32 -31.78 -1.89
C ASP A 83 26.25 -31.81 -2.99
N SER A 84 25.45 -30.75 -3.13
CA SER A 84 24.32 -30.67 -4.07
C SER A 84 24.53 -29.67 -5.21
N GLU A 85 25.63 -28.91 -5.20
CA GLU A 85 25.85 -27.76 -6.08
C GLU A 85 24.64 -26.80 -6.08
N GLU A 86 24.01 -26.58 -4.93
CA GLU A 86 22.84 -25.73 -4.80
C GLU A 86 23.19 -24.39 -4.15
N CYS A 87 22.64 -23.32 -4.74
CA CYS A 87 22.73 -21.97 -4.23
C CYS A 87 21.34 -21.58 -3.72
N GLN A 88 21.15 -21.63 -2.41
CA GLN A 88 19.88 -21.33 -1.77
C GLN A 88 20.09 -20.39 -0.59
N VAL A 89 19.03 -19.70 -0.19
CA VAL A 89 19.02 -18.89 1.04
C VAL A 89 19.32 -19.81 2.24
N SER A 90 20.08 -19.29 3.21
CA SER A 90 20.45 -20.05 4.41
C SER A 90 19.19 -20.53 5.14
N GLN A 91 19.05 -21.85 5.34
CA GLN A 91 17.87 -22.46 5.94
C GLN A 91 17.93 -22.51 7.48
N GLU A 92 18.87 -21.79 8.08
CA GLU A 92 18.91 -21.61 9.53
C GLU A 92 17.56 -21.04 10.03
N PRO A 93 16.87 -21.70 10.99
CA PRO A 93 15.55 -21.27 11.44
C PRO A 93 15.55 -19.83 11.98
N SER A 94 16.63 -19.44 12.67
CA SER A 94 16.81 -18.10 13.22
C SER A 94 16.84 -17.02 12.13
N TYR A 95 17.59 -17.26 11.05
CA TYR A 95 17.64 -16.38 9.89
C TYR A 95 16.35 -16.33 9.12
N THR A 96 15.73 -17.48 8.90
CA THR A 96 14.49 -17.57 8.15
C THR A 96 13.39 -16.79 8.84
N ILE A 97 13.23 -16.93 10.17
CA ILE A 97 12.24 -16.17 10.93
C ILE A 97 12.56 -14.67 10.85
N PHE A 98 13.80 -14.26 11.15
CA PHE A 98 14.17 -12.85 11.17
C PHE A 98 13.97 -12.17 9.81
N SER A 99 14.45 -12.81 8.73
CA SER A 99 14.39 -12.27 7.37
C SER A 99 12.95 -12.22 6.85
N THR A 100 12.17 -13.29 7.01
CA THR A 100 10.78 -13.32 6.52
C THR A 100 9.89 -12.33 7.25
N PHE A 101 10.05 -12.18 8.58
CA PHE A 101 9.30 -11.19 9.35
C PHE A 101 9.70 -9.76 9.00
N GLY A 102 11.00 -9.48 8.90
CA GLY A 102 11.51 -8.15 8.56
C GLY A 102 11.21 -7.74 7.11
N ALA A 103 11.27 -8.69 6.18
CA ALA A 103 11.09 -8.42 4.76
C ALA A 103 9.62 -8.39 4.33
N PHE A 104 8.74 -9.22 4.91
CA PHE A 104 7.38 -9.39 4.41
C PHE A 104 6.28 -9.20 5.45
N TYR A 105 6.32 -9.93 6.57
CA TYR A 105 5.20 -9.93 7.52
C TYR A 105 5.03 -8.57 8.22
N LEU A 106 6.13 -7.88 8.55
CA LEU A 106 6.04 -6.55 9.15
C LEU A 106 5.50 -5.51 8.15
N PRO A 107 6.03 -5.39 6.92
CA PRO A 107 5.41 -4.57 5.87
C PRO A 107 3.93 -4.89 5.63
N LEU A 108 3.57 -6.18 5.58
CA LEU A 108 2.19 -6.62 5.44
C LEU A 108 1.31 -6.11 6.58
N CYS A 109 1.73 -6.27 7.84
CA CYS A 109 1.01 -5.79 9.01
C CYS A 109 0.81 -4.27 8.97
N VAL A 110 1.84 -3.51 8.61
CA VAL A 110 1.75 -2.04 8.48
C VAL A 110 0.73 -1.65 7.41
N VAL A 111 0.77 -2.29 6.25
CA VAL A 111 -0.13 -2.02 5.13
C VAL A 111 -1.57 -2.43 5.45
N LEU A 112 -1.78 -3.60 6.05
CA LEU A 112 -3.11 -4.07 6.48
C LEU A 112 -3.68 -3.16 7.57
N PHE A 113 -2.88 -2.77 8.56
CA PHE A 113 -3.31 -1.81 9.59
C PHE A 113 -3.76 -0.50 8.95
N VAL A 114 -2.97 0.05 8.03
CA VAL A 114 -3.29 1.29 7.33
C VAL A 114 -4.57 1.17 6.50
N THR A 115 -4.73 0.08 5.74
CA THR A 115 -5.90 -0.10 4.86
C THR A 115 -7.18 -0.40 5.62
N THR A 116 -7.12 -1.23 6.67
CA THR A 116 -8.27 -1.54 7.55
C THR A 116 -8.68 -0.32 8.36
N LEU A 117 -7.72 0.45 8.87
CA LEU A 117 -7.99 1.72 9.55
C LEU A 117 -8.64 2.73 8.60
N LEU A 118 -8.18 2.82 7.35
CA LEU A 118 -8.80 3.67 6.33
C LEU A 118 -10.24 3.27 6.04
N SER A 119 -10.51 1.98 5.82
CA SER A 119 -11.87 1.50 5.56
C SER A 119 -12.78 1.70 6.76
N PHE A 120 -12.26 1.50 7.98
CA PHE A 120 -13.01 1.71 9.22
C PHE A 120 -13.34 3.19 9.43
N GLN A 121 -12.37 4.09 9.28
CA GLN A 121 -12.58 5.55 9.34
C GLN A 121 -13.61 6.02 8.31
N ARG A 122 -13.57 5.48 7.09
CA ARG A 122 -14.57 5.77 6.05
C ARG A 122 -15.95 5.24 6.42
N HIS A 123 -16.03 4.01 6.93
CA HIS A 123 -17.29 3.42 7.37
C HIS A 123 -17.93 4.24 8.49
N LEU A 124 -17.15 4.62 9.52
CA LEU A 124 -17.63 5.48 10.61
C LEU A 124 -18.15 6.83 10.09
N LYS A 125 -17.44 7.47 9.15
CA LYS A 125 -17.92 8.71 8.52
C LYS A 125 -19.23 8.50 7.77
N ILE A 126 -19.36 7.45 6.97
CA ILE A 126 -20.59 7.11 6.24
C ILE A 126 -21.74 6.86 7.21
N VAL A 127 -21.54 6.03 8.24
CA VAL A 127 -22.55 5.77 9.28
C VAL A 127 -22.96 7.06 9.98
N SER A 128 -22.01 7.93 10.34
CA SER A 128 -22.32 9.21 10.98
C SER A 128 -23.10 10.18 10.08
N VAL A 129 -22.84 10.19 8.77
CA VAL A 129 -23.56 11.02 7.78
C VAL A 129 -24.96 10.44 7.53
N THR A 130 -25.09 9.13 7.38
CA THR A 130 -26.38 8.44 7.25
C THR A 130 -27.23 8.67 8.50
N GLN A 131 -26.64 8.57 9.69
CA GLN A 131 -27.34 8.81 10.95
C GLN A 131 -27.78 10.28 11.09
N LYS A 132 -26.95 11.26 10.70
CA LYS A 132 -27.34 12.68 10.65
C LYS A 132 -28.47 12.96 9.64
N ARG A 133 -28.52 12.25 8.51
CA ARG A 133 -29.61 12.35 7.52
C ARG A 133 -30.91 11.71 8.00
N VAL A 134 -30.83 10.62 8.77
CA VAL A 134 -32.00 9.91 9.32
C VAL A 134 -32.63 10.65 10.50
N ILE A 135 -31.87 11.45 11.26
CA ILE A 135 -32.35 12.15 12.47
C ILE A 135 -33.01 13.52 12.17
N GLN A 136 -33.01 14.03 10.93
CA GLN A 136 -33.84 15.20 10.60
C GLN A 136 -35.33 14.80 10.57
N PRO A 137 -36.17 15.21 11.54
CA PRO A 137 -37.58 14.83 11.56
C PRO A 137 -38.33 15.63 10.51
N ILE A 138 -39.09 14.94 9.66
CA ILE A 138 -40.18 15.53 8.88
C ILE A 138 -41.24 15.96 9.90
N SER A 139 -41.27 17.24 10.27
CA SER A 139 -42.41 17.80 11.01
C SER A 139 -43.61 17.92 10.05
N PRO A 140 -44.78 17.34 10.36
CA PRO A 140 -45.95 17.45 9.49
C PRO A 140 -46.49 18.89 9.48
N PRO A 141 -47.04 19.38 8.35
CA PRO A 141 -47.73 20.66 8.33
C PRO A 141 -49.17 20.43 8.79
N LEU A 142 -49.57 20.98 9.94
CA LEU A 142 -50.99 21.20 10.19
C LEU A 142 -51.27 22.61 10.73
N GLU A 143 -52.34 23.12 10.16
CA GLU A 143 -52.95 24.45 10.12
C GLU A 143 -52.90 25.36 11.36
N ARG A 144 -52.61 26.63 11.03
CA ARG A 144 -53.20 27.89 11.51
C ARG A 144 -54.28 27.77 12.59
N ASP A 145 -54.04 28.49 13.70
CA ASP A 145 -55.11 29.24 14.34
C ASP A 145 -54.70 30.69 14.57
N VAL A 146 -55.63 31.57 14.22
CA VAL A 146 -55.51 33.02 14.11
C VAL A 146 -55.65 33.64 15.49
N LYS A 147 -54.76 34.56 15.88
CA LYS A 147 -55.15 35.76 16.63
C LYS A 147 -54.13 36.88 16.50
N GLU A 148 -54.72 38.05 16.31
CA GLU A 148 -54.23 39.27 15.72
C GLU A 148 -54.05 40.31 16.83
N ALA A 149 -52.92 41.04 16.86
CA ALA A 149 -52.85 42.46 17.20
C ALA A 149 -51.40 43.00 17.16
N ALA A 150 -51.28 44.19 16.55
CA ALA A 150 -50.18 45.17 16.58
C ALA A 150 -49.14 45.14 15.43
N GLN A 151 -49.39 46.07 14.49
CA GLN A 151 -48.60 46.51 13.34
C GLN A 151 -47.23 47.13 13.71
N GLN A 152 -46.17 46.75 12.96
CA GLN A 152 -45.36 47.66 12.12
C GLN A 152 -44.41 46.87 11.17
N PRO A 153 -44.00 47.44 10.01
CA PRO A 153 -43.85 46.71 8.75
C PRO A 153 -42.49 46.01 8.51
N GLN A 154 -42.58 44.93 7.74
CA GLN A 154 -41.51 44.05 7.26
C GLN A 154 -40.45 44.76 6.42
N MET A 155 -39.21 44.24 6.48
CA MET A 155 -38.61 43.49 5.36
C MET A 155 -37.66 42.42 5.90
N VAL A 156 -38.23 41.40 6.55
CA VAL A 156 -37.51 40.13 6.73
C VAL A 156 -37.71 39.34 5.45
N PHE A 157 -36.71 39.40 4.57
CA PHE A 157 -36.60 38.51 3.43
C PHE A 157 -36.33 37.10 3.98
N THR A 158 -37.38 36.34 4.26
CA THR A 158 -37.28 34.90 4.54
C THR A 158 -36.94 34.18 3.24
N VAL A 159 -35.67 34.25 2.85
CA VAL A 159 -35.09 33.25 1.96
C VAL A 159 -35.23 31.92 2.69
N ARG A 160 -36.02 31.01 2.14
CA ARG A 160 -35.82 29.59 2.37
C ARG A 160 -34.36 29.30 2.00
N HIS A 161 -33.46 29.36 2.97
CA HIS A 161 -32.13 28.79 2.86
C HIS A 161 -32.30 27.28 2.81
N ALA A 162 -32.79 26.76 1.68
CA ALA A 162 -32.14 25.58 1.15
C ALA A 162 -30.70 26.03 0.95
N THR A 163 -29.81 25.67 1.88
CA THR A 163 -28.38 25.72 1.63
C THR A 163 -28.13 24.76 0.48
N VAL A 164 -28.41 25.21 -0.75
CA VAL A 164 -27.89 24.61 -1.96
C VAL A 164 -26.41 24.92 -1.85
N THR A 165 -25.67 24.06 -1.17
CA THR A 165 -24.23 24.02 -1.32
C THR A 165 -24.02 23.79 -2.80
N PHE A 166 -23.65 24.84 -3.53
CA PHE A 166 -22.97 24.70 -4.80
C PHE A 166 -21.71 23.91 -4.48
N GLN A 167 -21.80 22.57 -4.50
CA GLN A 167 -20.63 21.73 -4.64
C GLN A 167 -20.06 22.14 -5.98
N THR A 168 -19.01 22.96 -5.93
CA THR A 168 -18.31 23.37 -7.12
C THR A 168 -17.89 22.09 -7.85
N ASP A 169 -18.02 22.05 -9.17
CA ASP A 169 -17.64 20.90 -10.01
C ASP A 169 -16.18 20.43 -9.73
N GLY A 170 -15.37 21.30 -9.12
CA GLY A 170 -14.04 20.98 -8.60
C GLY A 170 -14.00 20.04 -7.39
N ASP A 171 -14.99 20.05 -6.50
CA ASP A 171 -15.02 19.20 -5.29
C ASP A 171 -15.36 17.75 -5.64
N THR A 172 -16.33 17.54 -6.55
CA THR A 172 -16.67 16.22 -7.08
C THR A 172 -15.51 15.62 -7.89
N TRP A 173 -14.81 16.43 -8.69
CA TRP A 173 -13.63 16.00 -9.44
C TRP A 173 -12.45 15.61 -8.53
N ARG A 174 -12.21 16.37 -7.46
CA ARG A 174 -11.20 16.04 -6.44
C ARG A 174 -11.52 14.73 -5.74
N GLU A 175 -12.78 14.53 -5.33
CA GLU A 175 -13.22 13.30 -4.68
C GLU A 175 -13.06 12.06 -5.59
N GLN A 176 -13.41 12.18 -6.87
CA GLN A 176 -13.20 11.10 -7.85
C GLN A 176 -11.71 10.77 -8.03
N LYS A 177 -10.84 11.78 -8.04
CA LYS A 177 -9.38 11.59 -8.14
C LYS A 177 -8.82 10.89 -6.91
N GLU A 178 -9.31 11.23 -5.72
CA GLU A 178 -8.95 10.56 -4.47
C GLU A 178 -9.43 9.10 -4.42
N LYS A 179 -10.65 8.82 -4.86
CA LYS A 179 -11.18 7.44 -4.97
C LYS A 179 -10.33 6.59 -5.93
N LYS A 180 -9.96 7.13 -7.09
CA LYS A 180 -9.07 6.47 -8.05
C LYS A 180 -7.68 6.22 -7.47
N ALA A 181 -7.12 7.19 -6.76
CA ALA A 181 -5.84 7.04 -6.09
C ALA A 181 -5.89 5.96 -4.99
N ALA A 182 -6.97 5.90 -4.20
CA ALA A 182 -7.17 4.87 -3.19
C ALA A 182 -7.35 3.48 -3.81
N LEU A 183 -8.08 3.36 -4.93
CA LEU A 183 -8.22 2.12 -5.68
C LEU A 183 -6.87 1.61 -6.20
N MET A 184 -6.07 2.51 -6.79
CA MET A 184 -4.71 2.17 -7.26
C MET A 184 -3.85 1.60 -6.12
N VAL A 185 -3.90 2.20 -4.92
CA VAL A 185 -3.18 1.70 -3.73
C VAL A 185 -3.70 0.33 -3.31
N GLY A 186 -5.01 0.13 -3.27
CA GLY A 186 -5.60 -1.17 -2.95
C GLY A 186 -5.17 -2.26 -3.93
N ILE A 187 -5.09 -1.95 -5.23
CA ILE A 187 -4.63 -2.89 -6.26
C ILE A 187 -3.14 -3.18 -6.10
N LEU A 188 -2.29 -2.15 -5.87
CA LEU A 188 -0.85 -2.35 -5.62
C LEU A 188 -0.62 -3.30 -4.44
N ILE A 189 -1.34 -3.10 -3.35
CA ILE A 189 -1.27 -3.95 -2.16
C ILE A 189 -1.79 -5.36 -2.44
N GLY A 190 -2.93 -5.49 -3.13
CA GLY A 190 -3.51 -6.79 -3.46
C GLY A 190 -2.57 -7.63 -4.33
N VAL A 191 -2.04 -7.06 -5.40
CA VAL A 191 -1.06 -7.73 -6.27
C VAL A 191 0.19 -8.11 -5.49
N PHE A 192 0.70 -7.18 -4.68
CA PHE A 192 1.85 -7.43 -3.82
C PHE A 192 1.66 -8.65 -2.92
N VAL A 193 0.54 -8.71 -2.20
CA VAL A 193 0.21 -9.80 -1.27
C VAL A 193 0.05 -11.12 -2.03
N LEU A 194 -0.68 -11.12 -3.14
CA LEU A 194 -0.92 -12.33 -3.93
C LEU A 194 0.37 -12.91 -4.54
N CYS A 195 1.28 -12.04 -4.99
CA CYS A 195 2.54 -12.47 -5.58
C CYS A 195 3.52 -13.05 -4.55
N TRP A 196 3.58 -12.48 -3.35
CA TRP A 196 4.61 -12.79 -2.36
C TRP A 196 4.18 -13.76 -1.26
N ILE A 197 2.90 -13.82 -0.90
CA ILE A 197 2.40 -14.75 0.14
C ILE A 197 2.85 -16.19 -0.08
N PRO A 198 2.69 -16.80 -1.28
CA PRO A 198 3.01 -18.21 -1.47
C PRO A 198 4.47 -18.51 -1.15
N PHE A 199 5.38 -17.64 -1.60
CA PHE A 199 6.82 -17.77 -1.38
C PHE A 199 7.18 -17.65 0.11
N PHE A 200 6.74 -16.57 0.79
CA PHE A 200 7.09 -16.34 2.19
C PHE A 200 6.45 -17.33 3.16
N ILE A 201 5.29 -17.91 2.82
CA ILE A 201 4.71 -19.03 3.57
C ILE A 201 5.58 -20.27 3.41
N THR A 202 5.97 -20.63 2.18
CA THR A 202 6.83 -21.82 1.98
C THR A 202 8.19 -21.66 2.63
N GLU A 203 8.79 -20.47 2.56
CA GLU A 203 10.10 -20.20 3.17
C GLU A 203 10.03 -20.32 4.69
N LEU A 204 8.94 -19.85 5.30
CA LEU A 204 8.73 -19.97 6.75
C LEU A 204 8.47 -21.42 7.18
N ILE A 205 7.66 -22.19 6.43
CA ILE A 205 7.25 -23.55 6.82
C ILE A 205 8.37 -24.57 6.58
N ASN A 206 9.19 -24.41 5.53
CA ASN A 206 10.22 -25.38 5.15
C ASN A 206 11.15 -25.77 6.33
N PRO A 207 11.79 -24.82 7.07
CA PRO A 207 12.63 -25.17 8.22
C PRO A 207 11.82 -25.53 9.48
N LEU A 208 10.58 -25.05 9.62
CA LEU A 208 9.76 -25.29 10.83
C LEU A 208 9.07 -26.66 10.83
N CYS A 209 8.70 -27.17 9.66
CA CYS A 209 8.06 -28.47 9.50
C CYS A 209 9.08 -29.59 9.24
N SER A 210 10.32 -29.27 8.85
CA SER A 210 11.23 -30.24 8.18
C SER A 210 10.56 -30.91 6.97
N CYS A 211 9.68 -30.17 6.30
CA CYS A 211 8.91 -30.60 5.14
C CYS A 211 9.78 -30.38 3.88
N ASP A 212 10.12 -31.44 3.14
CA ASP A 212 10.86 -31.30 1.87
C ASP A 212 9.95 -30.83 0.73
N ILE A 213 9.95 -29.52 0.47
CA ILE A 213 9.21 -28.94 -0.66
C ILE A 213 10.03 -29.10 -1.94
N PRO A 214 9.49 -29.73 -3.01
CA PRO A 214 10.21 -29.89 -4.26
C PRO A 214 10.67 -28.54 -4.85
N PRO A 215 11.88 -28.48 -5.44
CA PRO A 215 12.48 -27.23 -5.92
C PRO A 215 11.68 -26.54 -7.05
N ILE A 216 10.85 -27.31 -7.78
CA ILE A 216 9.94 -26.78 -8.80
C ILE A 216 8.94 -25.78 -8.18
N TRP A 217 8.40 -26.08 -7.00
CA TRP A 217 7.42 -25.24 -6.32
C TRP A 217 8.06 -23.97 -5.77
N LYS A 218 9.25 -24.09 -5.16
CA LYS A 218 10.04 -22.93 -4.71
C LYS A 218 10.32 -21.98 -5.88
N SER A 219 10.70 -22.53 -7.04
CA SER A 219 10.92 -21.75 -8.25
C SER A 219 9.64 -21.06 -8.73
N ILE A 220 8.52 -21.76 -8.82
CA ILE A 220 7.23 -21.18 -9.25
C ILE A 220 6.84 -20.00 -8.34
N PHE A 221 6.93 -20.16 -7.02
CA PHE A 221 6.58 -19.09 -6.07
C PHE A 221 7.55 -17.92 -6.12
N LEU A 222 8.85 -18.18 -6.32
CA LEU A 222 9.85 -17.13 -6.50
C LEU A 222 9.59 -16.30 -7.77
N TRP A 223 9.32 -16.96 -8.89
CA TRP A 223 8.98 -16.30 -10.16
C TRP A 223 7.68 -15.49 -10.06
N LEU A 224 6.70 -16.01 -9.31
CA LEU A 224 5.49 -15.26 -8.99
C LEU A 224 5.80 -14.01 -8.17
N GLY A 225 6.70 -14.11 -7.18
CA GLY A 225 7.20 -12.95 -6.43
C GLY A 225 7.87 -11.91 -7.33
N TYR A 226 8.74 -12.34 -8.25
CA TYR A 226 9.39 -11.45 -9.22
C TYR A 226 8.42 -10.75 -10.16
N SER A 227 7.30 -11.38 -10.51
CA SER A 227 6.27 -10.76 -11.34
C SER A 227 5.66 -9.49 -10.71
N ASN A 228 5.73 -9.33 -9.38
CA ASN A 228 5.30 -8.12 -8.68
C ASN A 228 5.96 -6.84 -9.25
N SER A 229 7.26 -6.91 -9.58
CA SER A 229 8.00 -5.79 -10.15
C SER A 229 7.49 -5.39 -11.53
N PHE A 230 6.98 -6.34 -12.31
CA PHE A 230 6.38 -6.10 -13.63
C PHE A 230 5.02 -5.40 -13.53
N PHE A 231 4.21 -5.73 -12.51
CA PHE A 231 2.91 -5.10 -12.32
C PHE A 231 2.99 -3.63 -11.91
N ASN A 232 4.07 -3.20 -11.25
CA ASN A 232 4.24 -1.83 -10.77
C ASN A 232 4.05 -0.78 -11.90
N PRO A 233 4.81 -0.76 -13.02
CA PRO A 233 4.58 0.15 -14.15
C PRO A 233 3.19 0.05 -14.81
N LEU A 234 2.64 -1.17 -14.93
CA LEU A 234 1.32 -1.39 -15.54
C LEU A 234 0.20 -0.74 -14.73
N ILE A 235 0.26 -0.88 -13.40
CA ILE A 235 -0.72 -0.26 -12.51
C ILE A 235 -0.61 1.27 -12.58
N TYR A 236 0.60 1.84 -12.62
CA TYR A 236 0.76 3.29 -12.74
C TYR A 236 0.22 3.84 -14.07
N THR A 237 0.48 3.17 -15.19
CA THR A 237 -0.01 3.60 -16.50
C THR A 237 -1.52 3.43 -16.67
N ALA A 238 -2.12 2.40 -16.08
CA ALA A 238 -3.57 2.19 -16.11
C ALA A 238 -4.34 3.25 -15.31
N PHE A 239 -3.86 3.61 -14.12
CA PHE A 239 -4.59 4.50 -13.19
C PHE A 239 -4.14 5.97 -13.23
N ASN A 240 -3.00 6.29 -13.82
CA ASN A 240 -2.51 7.66 -13.94
C ASN A 240 -2.47 8.15 -15.39
N LYS A 241 -3.46 8.97 -15.75
CA LYS A 241 -3.62 9.56 -17.09
C LYS A 241 -2.40 10.36 -17.54
N ASN A 242 -1.68 11.00 -16.61
CA ASN A 242 -0.46 11.75 -16.93
C ASN A 242 0.68 10.80 -17.34
N TYR A 243 0.80 9.63 -16.69
CA TYR A 243 1.79 8.63 -17.06
C TYR A 243 1.43 7.95 -18.38
N ASN A 244 0.16 7.59 -18.58
CA ASN A 244 -0.30 7.03 -19.85
C ASN A 244 -0.02 7.98 -21.02
N ASN A 245 -0.32 9.27 -20.86
CA ASN A 245 -0.04 10.28 -21.89
C ASN A 245 1.46 10.46 -22.14
N ALA A 246 2.30 10.43 -21.10
CA ALA A 246 3.75 10.45 -21.26
C ALA A 246 4.27 9.21 -22.00
N PHE A 247 3.76 8.02 -21.67
CA PHE A 247 4.12 6.77 -22.35
C PHE A 247 3.67 6.80 -23.81
N ARG A 248 2.44 7.22 -24.09
CA ARG A 248 1.96 7.42 -25.46
C ARG A 248 2.81 8.42 -26.24
N ASN A 249 3.19 9.54 -25.63
CA ASN A 249 4.09 10.50 -26.28
C ASN A 249 5.49 9.93 -26.52
N LEU A 250 5.96 8.97 -25.72
CA LEU A 250 7.28 8.36 -25.91
C LEU A 250 7.27 7.33 -27.05
N PHE A 251 6.17 6.58 -27.23
CA PHE A 251 6.06 5.50 -28.23
C PHE A 251 5.38 5.91 -29.55
N PHE A 252 4.50 6.92 -29.54
CA PHE A 252 3.78 7.38 -30.75
C PHE A 252 4.30 8.71 -31.29
N ARG A 253 5.38 9.26 -30.71
CA ARG A 253 6.06 10.47 -31.20
C ARG A 253 7.51 10.17 -31.60
N GLN A 254 7.71 8.99 -32.18
CA GLN A 254 8.75 8.73 -33.17
C GLN A 254 8.11 8.74 -34.55
#